data_AF-A0A2S6QYW4-F1
#
_entry.id   AF-A0A2S6QYW4-F1
#
_cell.length_a   1.000
_cell.length_b   1.000
_cell.length_c   1.000
_cell.angle_alpha   90.00
_cell.angle_beta   90.00
_cell.angle_gamma   90.00
#
_symmetry.space_group_name_H-M   'P 1'
#
loop_
_entity.id
_entity.type
_entity.pdbx_description
1 polymer ?
#
loop_
_entity_poly.entity_id
_entity_poly.type
_entity_poly.pdbx_seq_one_letter_code
_entity_poly.pdbx_strand_id
1 'polypeptide(L)'
;MDQINQVLFIIHQEAPWLLWCLVVVIGGVFGSFLTCMLYRVPLGISLSNPPSYCPSCHEKLKAVDLLPVLSYLIFKGKCHYCKVPVSPRYMFIELCTIFICTIAYIITGPQLVLVFTLTWVICWLFIVGLWVESRMLAKKVLLFSIMISPLIYLLWR
;
A
#
# COMPACT_ATOMS: atom_id res chain seq x y z
N MET A 1 -27.16 -11.32 -17.31
CA MET A 1 -26.16 -10.27 -17.59
C MET A 1 -25.35 -10.14 -16.31
N ASP A 2 -24.13 -10.70 -16.28
CA ASP A 2 -23.36 -10.89 -15.05
C ASP A 2 -23.09 -9.56 -14.32
N GLN A 3 -23.08 -9.60 -12.99
CA GLN A 3 -22.82 -8.45 -12.13
C GLN A 3 -21.52 -7.72 -12.52
N ILE A 4 -20.49 -8.47 -12.95
CA ILE A 4 -19.24 -7.94 -13.50
C ILE A 4 -19.47 -7.12 -14.78
N ASN A 5 -20.30 -7.62 -15.70
CA ASN A 5 -20.62 -6.91 -16.95
C ASN A 5 -21.42 -5.63 -16.70
N GLN A 6 -22.28 -5.60 -15.67
CA GLN A 6 -22.95 -4.37 -15.23
C GLN A 6 -21.97 -3.36 -14.64
N VAL A 7 -21.03 -3.79 -13.79
CA VAL A 7 -20.00 -2.90 -13.23
C VAL A 7 -19.08 -2.36 -14.31
N LEU A 8 -18.62 -3.20 -15.23
CA LEU A 8 -17.78 -2.77 -16.37
C LEU A 8 -18.50 -1.75 -17.26
N PHE A 9 -19.80 -1.93 -17.49
CA PHE A 9 -20.62 -0.97 -18.22
C PHE A 9 -20.69 0.39 -17.49
N ILE A 10 -20.93 0.39 -16.17
CA ILE A 10 -20.92 1.60 -15.35
C ILE A 10 -19.55 2.28 -15.39
N ILE A 11 -18.45 1.53 -15.25
CA ILE A 11 -17.09 2.10 -15.30
C ILE A 11 -16.82 2.74 -16.67
N HIS A 12 -17.19 2.08 -17.77
CA HIS A 12 -16.96 2.64 -19.11
C HIS A 12 -17.83 3.85 -19.44
N GLN A 13 -19.03 3.94 -18.87
CA GLN A 13 -19.99 5.00 -19.18
C GLN A 13 -19.88 6.20 -18.23
N GLU A 14 -19.53 5.99 -16.96
CA GLU A 14 -19.56 6.99 -15.89
C GLU A 14 -18.17 7.42 -15.40
N ALA A 15 -17.13 6.59 -15.57
CA ALA A 15 -15.82 6.88 -14.99
C ALA A 15 -14.86 7.59 -15.97
N PRO A 16 -14.52 8.88 -15.74
CA PRO A 16 -13.49 9.53 -16.53
C PRO A 16 -12.12 8.88 -16.27
N TRP A 17 -11.21 8.96 -17.24
CA TRP A 17 -9.81 8.56 -17.12
C TRP A 17 -9.12 9.10 -15.85
N LEU A 18 -9.59 10.23 -15.33
CA LEU A 18 -9.15 10.84 -14.07
C LEU A 18 -9.34 9.91 -12.86
N LEU A 19 -10.45 9.16 -12.79
CA LEU A 19 -10.70 8.23 -11.68
C LEU A 19 -9.72 7.07 -11.68
N TRP A 20 -9.37 6.56 -12.86
CA TRP A 20 -8.34 5.54 -13.01
C TRP A 20 -6.98 6.04 -12.54
N CYS A 21 -6.58 7.24 -12.97
CA CYS A 21 -5.35 7.87 -12.49
C CYS A 21 -5.36 8.03 -10.96
N LEU A 22 -6.49 8.44 -10.39
CA LEU A 22 -6.64 8.62 -8.94
C LEU A 22 -6.50 7.29 -8.19
N VAL A 23 -7.10 6.20 -8.67
CA VAL A 23 -6.98 4.86 -8.07
C VAL A 23 -5.51 4.38 -8.08
N VAL A 24 -4.82 4.57 -9.21
CA VAL A 24 -3.40 4.20 -9.34
C VAL A 24 -2.52 5.03 -8.40
N VAL A 25 -2.74 6.34 -8.32
CA VAL A 25 -1.99 7.24 -7.42
C VAL A 25 -2.24 6.86 -5.96
N ILE A 26 -3.50 6.62 -5.57
CA ILE A 26 -3.84 6.17 -4.22
C ILE A 26 -3.15 4.84 -3.90
N GLY A 27 -3.20 3.87 -4.81
CA GLY A 27 -2.52 2.59 -4.65
C GLY A 27 -1.00 2.76 -4.48
N GLY A 28 -0.37 3.65 -5.24
CA GLY A 28 1.06 3.96 -5.12
C GLY A 28 1.41 4.65 -3.79
N VAL A 29 0.62 5.64 -3.37
CA VAL A 29 0.80 6.32 -2.07
C VAL A 29 0.70 5.34 -0.91
N PHE A 30 -0.35 4.50 -0.89
CA PHE A 30 -0.49 3.49 0.16
C PHE A 30 0.57 2.39 0.06
N GLY A 31 1.01 2.00 -1.14
CA GLY A 31 2.11 1.05 -1.34
C GLY A 31 3.45 1.57 -0.80
N SER A 32 3.75 2.84 -1.06
CA SER A 32 4.93 3.53 -0.51
C SER A 32 4.85 3.64 1.02
N PHE A 33 3.68 3.99 1.56
CA PHE A 33 3.48 4.04 3.00
C PHE A 33 3.60 2.66 3.66
N LEU A 34 3.04 1.61 3.06
CA LEU A 34 3.18 0.22 3.52
C LEU A 34 4.65 -0.19 3.57
N THR A 35 5.42 0.10 2.52
CA THR A 35 6.86 -0.14 2.51
C THR A 35 7.57 0.53 3.68
N CYS A 36 7.23 1.80 3.95
CA CYS A 36 7.77 2.55 5.08
C CYS A 36 7.40 1.91 6.42
N MET A 37 6.13 1.52 6.62
CA MET A 37 5.68 0.86 7.85
C MET A 37 6.38 -0.49 8.07
N LEU A 38 6.49 -1.30 7.01
CA LEU A 38 7.12 -2.61 7.09
C LEU A 38 8.60 -2.51 7.47
N TYR A 39 9.30 -1.46 7.05
CA TYR A 39 10.66 -1.21 7.49
C TYR A 39 10.75 -0.66 8.92
N ARG A 40 9.93 0.34 9.26
CA ARG A 40 10.07 1.11 10.51
C ARG A 40 9.45 0.45 11.74
N VAL A 41 8.27 -0.15 11.61
CA VAL A 41 7.51 -0.70 12.75
C VAL A 41 8.27 -1.83 13.45
N PRO A 42 8.89 -2.81 12.75
CA PRO A 42 9.68 -3.86 13.40
C PRO A 42 10.92 -3.32 14.13
N LEU A 43 11.47 -2.19 13.66
CA LEU A 43 12.62 -1.52 14.26
C LEU A 43 12.24 -0.53 15.37
N GLY A 44 10.95 -0.32 15.64
CA GLY A 44 10.48 0.66 16.62
C GLY A 44 10.76 2.12 16.23
N ILE A 45 11.05 2.38 14.95
CA ILE A 45 11.33 3.72 14.44
C ILE A 45 9.99 4.45 14.24
N SER A 46 9.91 5.70 14.68
CA SER A 46 8.72 6.53 14.45
C SER A 46 8.44 6.72 12.95
N LEU A 47 7.16 6.71 12.58
CA LEU A 47 6.73 6.88 11.19
C LEU A 47 6.87 8.33 10.70
N SER A 48 6.85 9.31 11.60
CA SER A 48 6.86 10.74 11.27
C SER A 48 8.24 11.38 11.37
N ASN A 49 9.10 10.93 12.29
CA ASN A 49 10.42 11.52 12.53
C ASN A 49 11.43 10.43 12.90
N PRO A 50 12.62 10.35 12.26
CA PRO A 50 13.16 11.23 11.22
C PRO A 50 12.45 11.12 9.86
N PRO A 51 12.62 12.12 8.96
CA PRO A 51 12.17 11.99 7.57
C PRO A 51 12.82 10.77 6.90
N SER A 52 12.22 10.26 5.84
CA SER A 52 12.78 9.10 5.11
C SER A 52 14.19 9.39 4.62
N TYR A 53 15.10 8.44 4.82
CA TYR A 53 16.52 8.56 4.51
C TYR A 53 17.05 7.26 3.91
N CYS A 54 18.16 7.35 3.17
CA CYS A 54 18.88 6.17 2.70
C CYS A 54 19.66 5.51 3.86
N PRO A 55 19.51 4.20 4.12
CA PRO A 55 20.22 3.54 5.23
C PRO A 55 21.74 3.47 5.06
N SER A 56 22.26 3.65 3.84
CA SER A 56 23.71 3.59 3.58
C SER A 56 24.37 4.97 3.66
N CYS A 57 23.82 5.99 2.99
CA CYS A 57 24.43 7.33 2.98
C CYS A 57 23.76 8.34 3.91
N HIS A 58 22.65 7.98 4.56
CA HIS A 58 21.91 8.82 5.49
C HIS A 58 21.33 10.11 4.87
N GLU A 59 21.42 10.25 3.55
CA GLU A 59 20.85 11.38 2.82
C GLU A 59 19.32 11.34 2.88
N LYS A 60 18.70 12.52 3.01
CA LYS A 60 17.25 12.66 3.05
C LYS A 60 16.65 12.38 1.68
N LEU A 61 15.67 11.49 1.64
CA LEU A 61 14.97 11.11 0.41
C LEU A 61 13.95 12.20 0.02
N LYS A 62 13.96 12.60 -1.26
CA LYS A 62 12.96 13.51 -1.83
C LYS A 62 11.69 12.74 -2.22
N ALA A 63 10.61 13.45 -2.51
CA ALA A 63 9.35 12.85 -2.93
C ALA A 63 9.50 11.87 -4.12
N VAL A 64 10.37 12.19 -5.07
CA VAL A 64 10.67 11.30 -6.21
C VAL A 64 11.40 10.02 -5.80
N ASP A 65 12.19 10.06 -4.73
CA ASP A 65 12.91 8.89 -4.21
C ASP A 65 11.97 7.98 -3.37
N LEU A 66 10.84 8.54 -2.89
CA LEU A 66 9.81 7.87 -2.10
C LEU A 66 8.79 7.07 -2.90
N LEU A 67 8.84 7.12 -4.23
CA LEU A 67 8.02 6.30 -5.11
C LEU A 67 8.86 5.10 -5.58
N PRO A 68 8.93 3.98 -4.83
CA PRO A 68 9.81 2.85 -5.13
C PRO A 68 9.81 2.44 -6.60
N VAL A 69 8.66 2.34 -7.27
CA VAL A 69 8.58 1.96 -8.68
C VAL A 69 9.24 3.01 -9.56
N LEU A 70 8.89 4.29 -9.38
CA LEU A 70 9.41 5.37 -10.20
C LEU A 70 10.93 5.54 -9.98
N SER A 71 11.37 5.57 -8.72
CA SER A 71 12.78 5.73 -8.36
C SER A 71 13.61 4.52 -8.79
N TYR A 72 13.08 3.30 -8.65
CA TYR A 72 13.78 2.08 -9.08
C TYR A 72 13.96 2.04 -10.60
N LEU A 73 12.95 2.45 -11.38
CA LEU A 73 13.07 2.51 -12.84
C LEU A 73 14.04 3.61 -13.29
N ILE A 74 13.94 4.82 -12.73
CA ILE A 74 14.81 5.96 -13.10
C ILE A 74 16.27 5.68 -12.72
N PHE A 75 16.51 5.19 -11.51
CA PHE A 75 17.87 4.98 -10.98
C PHE A 75 18.38 3.54 -11.16
N LYS A 76 17.67 2.72 -11.96
CA LYS A 76 18.04 1.33 -12.31
C LYS A 76 18.30 0.46 -11.06
N GLY A 77 17.41 0.55 -10.08
CA GLY A 77 17.47 -0.21 -8.83
C GLY A 77 18.58 0.22 -7.87
N LYS A 78 19.09 1.46 -8.01
CA LYS A 78 20.15 2.00 -7.15
C LYS A 78 19.69 3.28 -6.47
N CYS A 79 20.23 3.56 -5.29
CA CYS A 79 19.99 4.83 -4.62
C CYS A 79 20.45 6.00 -5.51
N HIS A 80 19.64 7.07 -5.57
CA HIS A 80 19.93 8.28 -6.34
C HIS A 80 21.31 8.87 -5.98
N TYR A 81 21.64 8.93 -4.68
CA TYR A 81 22.84 9.59 -4.16
C TYR A 81 24.06 8.67 -4.13
N CYS A 82 24.01 7.55 -3.40
CA CYS A 82 25.18 6.69 -3.17
C CYS A 82 25.31 5.49 -4.13
N LYS A 83 24.35 5.30 -5.04
CA LYS A 83 24.31 4.20 -6.03
C LYS A 83 24.32 2.77 -5.44
N VAL A 84 24.16 2.61 -4.13
CA VAL A 84 23.95 1.31 -3.49
C VAL A 84 22.67 0.66 -4.02
N PRO A 85 22.66 -0.66 -4.30
CA PRO A 85 21.47 -1.35 -4.77
C PRO A 85 20.34 -1.28 -3.75
N VAL A 86 19.14 -0.93 -4.21
CA VAL A 86 17.91 -0.94 -3.43
C VAL A 86 17.21 -2.28 -3.65
N SER A 87 16.71 -2.90 -2.58
CA SER A 87 16.02 -4.18 -2.70
C SER A 87 14.76 -4.05 -3.57
N PRO A 88 14.58 -4.91 -4.60
CA PRO A 88 13.40 -4.89 -5.46
C PRO A 88 12.11 -5.26 -4.71
N ARG A 89 12.22 -5.82 -3.50
CA ARG A 89 11.07 -6.17 -2.65
C ARG A 89 10.12 -4.99 -2.44
N TYR A 90 10.66 -3.80 -2.21
CA TYR A 90 9.86 -2.59 -1.97
C TYR A 90 9.08 -2.16 -3.21
N MET A 91 9.71 -2.26 -4.38
CA MET A 91 9.05 -2.05 -5.67
C MET A 91 7.90 -3.06 -5.87
N PHE A 92 8.13 -4.34 -5.55
CA PHE A 92 7.07 -5.36 -5.66
C PHE A 92 5.88 -5.08 -4.75
N ILE A 93 6.11 -4.63 -3.52
CA ILE A 93 5.01 -4.29 -2.58
C ILE A 93 4.16 -3.14 -3.13
N GLU A 94 4.79 -2.10 -3.66
CA GLU A 94 4.07 -0.98 -4.27
C GLU A 94 3.29 -1.40 -5.51
N LEU A 95 3.89 -2.18 -6.41
CA LEU A 95 3.19 -2.71 -7.60
C LEU A 95 2.01 -3.60 -7.22
N CYS A 96 2.18 -4.49 -6.25
CA CYS A 96 1.09 -5.33 -5.74
C CYS A 96 -0.05 -4.48 -5.17
N THR A 97 0.28 -3.40 -4.46
CA THR A 97 -0.74 -2.50 -3.89
C THR A 97 -1.51 -1.79 -5.00
N ILE A 98 -0.82 -1.20 -5.98
CA ILE A 98 -1.45 -0.57 -7.16
C ILE A 98 -2.34 -1.58 -7.90
N PHE A 99 -1.82 -2.78 -8.14
CA PHE A 99 -2.53 -3.82 -8.89
C PHE A 99 -3.80 -4.27 -8.18
N ILE A 100 -3.73 -4.57 -6.88
CA ILE A 100 -4.90 -5.03 -6.12
C ILE A 100 -5.92 -3.89 -5.95
N CYS A 101 -5.47 -2.64 -5.73
CA CYS A 101 -6.39 -1.49 -5.69
C CYS A 101 -7.11 -1.29 -7.03
N THR A 102 -6.41 -1.48 -8.15
CA THR A 102 -6.99 -1.40 -9.49
C THR A 102 -8.00 -2.52 -9.73
N ILE A 103 -7.69 -3.76 -9.31
CA ILE A 103 -8.64 -4.89 -9.39
C ILE A 103 -9.88 -4.62 -8.53
N ALA A 104 -9.69 -4.13 -7.31
CA ALA A 104 -10.81 -3.77 -6.44
C ALA A 104 -11.73 -2.74 -7.12
N TYR A 105 -11.14 -1.73 -7.77
CA TYR A 105 -11.90 -0.76 -8.56
C TYR A 105 -12.65 -1.38 -9.74
N ILE A 106 -12.05 -2.33 -10.46
CA ILE A 106 -12.72 -3.04 -11.56
C ILE A 106 -13.93 -3.84 -11.05
N ILE A 107 -13.83 -4.46 -9.88
CA ILE A 107 -14.88 -5.33 -9.32
C ILE A 107 -16.00 -4.52 -8.69
N THR A 108 -15.67 -3.46 -7.95
CA THR A 108 -16.65 -2.69 -7.17
C THR A 108 -17.07 -1.40 -7.86
N GLY A 109 -16.34 -0.86 -8.83
CA GLY A 109 -16.59 0.47 -9.38
C GLY A 109 -16.43 1.60 -8.35
N PRO A 110 -16.83 2.85 -8.70
CA PRO A 110 -16.67 4.05 -7.87
C PRO A 110 -17.76 4.17 -6.77
N GLN A 111 -17.93 3.12 -5.98
CA GLN A 111 -18.97 3.05 -4.95
C GLN A 111 -18.35 3.20 -3.55
N LEU A 112 -19.16 3.53 -2.53
CA LEU A 112 -18.68 3.59 -1.14
C LEU A 112 -18.04 2.26 -0.70
N VAL A 113 -18.55 1.14 -1.24
CA VAL A 113 -18.00 -0.21 -1.04
C VAL A 113 -16.51 -0.29 -1.39
N LEU A 114 -16.05 0.43 -2.42
CA LEU A 114 -14.64 0.47 -2.81
C LEU A 114 -13.75 0.95 -1.67
N VAL A 115 -14.15 1.99 -0.93
CA VAL A 115 -13.33 2.55 0.16
C VAL A 115 -13.14 1.50 1.26
N PHE A 116 -14.19 0.76 1.60
CA PHE A 116 -14.12 -0.34 2.57
C PHE A 116 -13.25 -1.49 2.03
N THR A 117 -13.41 -1.85 0.76
CA THR A 117 -12.59 -2.89 0.12
C THR A 117 -11.11 -2.52 0.09
N LEU A 118 -10.76 -1.29 -0.29
CA LEU A 118 -9.38 -0.80 -0.32
C LEU A 118 -8.76 -0.80 1.09
N THR A 119 -9.50 -0.29 2.08
CA THR A 119 -9.05 -0.29 3.48
C THR A 119 -8.77 -1.71 3.97
N TRP A 120 -9.70 -2.63 3.71
CA TRP A 120 -9.55 -4.03 4.06
C TRP A 120 -8.32 -4.67 3.42
N VAL A 121 -8.15 -4.47 2.10
CA VAL A 121 -7.00 -4.99 1.34
C VAL A 121 -5.68 -4.43 1.88
N ILE A 122 -5.58 -3.13 2.13
CA ILE A 122 -4.34 -2.49 2.62
C ILE A 122 -3.98 -3.02 4.01
N CYS A 123 -4.97 -3.19 4.90
CA CYS A 123 -4.75 -3.81 6.21
C CYS A 123 -4.23 -5.25 6.09
N TRP A 124 -4.79 -6.05 5.18
CA TRP A 124 -4.30 -7.40 4.93
C TRP A 124 -2.89 -7.43 4.35
N LEU A 125 -2.59 -6.56 3.37
CA LEU A 125 -1.24 -6.42 2.82
C LEU A 125 -0.22 -6.04 3.89
N PHE A 126 -0.60 -5.17 4.83
CA PHE A 126 0.25 -4.83 5.97
C PHE A 126 0.52 -6.04 6.87
N ILE A 127 -0.51 -6.80 7.25
CA ILE A 127 -0.37 -7.99 8.10
C ILE A 127 0.49 -9.05 7.42
N VAL A 128 0.25 -9.32 6.13
CA VAL A 128 1.04 -10.27 5.33
C VAL A 128 2.49 -9.79 5.21
N GLY A 129 2.71 -8.51 4.91
CA GLY A 129 4.04 -7.92 4.86
C GLY A 129 4.78 -8.02 6.19
N LEU A 130 4.09 -7.76 7.30
CA LEU A 130 4.64 -7.93 8.65
C LEU A 130 4.97 -9.38 8.93
N TRP A 131 4.21 -10.33 8.41
CA TRP A 131 4.50 -11.75 8.58
C TRP A 131 5.84 -12.13 7.95
N VAL A 132 6.16 -11.53 6.79
CA VAL A 132 7.45 -11.72 6.11
C VAL A 132 8.59 -11.06 6.91
N GLU A 133 8.35 -9.87 7.47
CA GLU A 133 9.40 -9.11 8.17
C GLU A 133 9.63 -9.54 9.62
N SER A 134 8.56 -9.71 10.39
CA SER A 134 8.60 -10.06 11.81
C SER A 134 7.36 -10.84 12.22
N ARG A 135 7.49 -12.17 12.26
CA ARG A 135 6.39 -13.07 12.67
C ARG A 135 5.88 -12.78 14.08
N MET A 136 6.75 -12.35 15.00
CA MET A 136 6.33 -12.02 16.37
C MET A 136 5.42 -10.80 16.40
N LEU A 137 5.77 -9.75 15.65
CA LEU A 137 4.96 -8.54 15.56
C LEU A 137 3.66 -8.81 14.82
N ALA A 138 3.69 -9.57 13.72
CA ALA A 138 2.50 -9.95 12.98
C ALA A 138 1.48 -10.69 13.85
N LYS A 139 1.94 -11.63 14.71
CA LYS A 139 1.07 -12.31 15.68
C LYS A 139 0.45 -11.34 16.68
N LYS A 140 1.21 -10.39 17.21
CA LYS A 140 0.70 -9.37 18.15
C LYS A 140 -0.38 -8.51 17.49
N VAL A 141 -0.13 -8.03 16.27
CA VAL A 141 -1.09 -7.23 15.50
C VAL A 141 -2.35 -8.04 15.21
N LEU A 142 -2.22 -9.28 14.75
CA LEU A 142 -3.35 -10.15 14.45
C LEU A 142 -4.20 -10.45 15.70
N LEU A 143 -3.56 -10.79 16.82
CA LEU A 143 -4.25 -11.02 18.10
C LEU A 143 -5.01 -9.77 18.56
N PHE A 144 -4.38 -8.60 18.46
CA PHE A 144 -5.04 -7.33 18.79
C PHE A 144 -6.26 -7.06 17.90
N SER A 145 -6.16 -7.29 16.58
CA SER A 145 -7.29 -7.15 15.66
C SER A 145 -8.45 -8.09 15.99
N ILE A 146 -8.15 -9.34 16.38
CA ILE A 146 -9.17 -10.32 16.78
C ILE A 146 -9.87 -9.89 18.07
N MET A 147 -9.14 -9.34 19.04
CA MET A 147 -9.71 -8.89 20.31
C MET A 147 -10.63 -7.68 20.18
N ILE A 148 -10.37 -6.78 19.22
CA ILE A 148 -11.17 -5.57 19.01
C ILE A 148 -12.42 -5.83 18.15
N SER A 149 -12.42 -6.88 17.32
CA SER A 149 -13.53 -7.15 16.41
C SER A 149 -14.91 -7.29 17.08
N PRO A 150 -15.07 -7.90 18.27
CA PRO A 150 -16.37 -7.97 18.94
C PRO A 150 -16.85 -6.60 19.42
N LEU A 151 -15.93 -5.73 19.86
CA LEU A 151 -16.27 -4.36 20.27
C LEU A 151 -16.78 -3.54 19.08
N ILE A 152 -16.10 -3.64 17.92
CA ILE A 152 -16.55 -2.98 16.69
C ILE A 152 -17.94 -3.48 16.28
N TYR A 153 -18.16 -4.81 16.36
CA TYR A 153 -19.46 -5.40 16.04
C TYR A 153 -20.59 -4.90 16.96
N LEU A 154 -20.32 -4.77 18.26
CA LEU A 154 -21.30 -4.25 19.22
C LEU A 154 -21.60 -2.75 19.02
N LEU A 155 -20.62 -1.97 18.57
CA LEU A 155 -20.81 -0.54 18.26
C LEU A 155 -21.54 -0.29 16.93
N TRP A 156 -21.49 -1.26 16.00
CA TRP A 156 -22.16 -1.18 14.69
C TRP A 156 -23.62 -1.63 14.74
N ARG A 157 -24.01 -2.40 15.76
CA ARG A 157 -25.39 -2.85 15.98
C ARG A 157 -26.24 -1.74 16.61
#